data_AF-A0AAD6Q282-F1
#
_entry.id   AF-A0AAD6Q282-F1
#
_cell.length_a   1.000
_cell.length_b   1.000
_cell.length_c   1.000
_cell.angle_alpha   90.00
_cell.angle_beta   90.00
_cell.angle_gamma   90.00
#
_symmetry.space_group_name_H-M   'P 1'
#
loop_
_entity.id
_entity.type
_entity.pdbx_description
1 polymer ?
#
loop_
_entity_poly.entity_id
_entity_poly.type
_entity_poly.pdbx_seq_one_letter_code
_entity_poly.pdbx_strand_id
1 'polypeptide(L)'
;MRCHILIETAEPKNRQKTIRVYVQEVRRPKEFGVTKGELNRYKDDLLKDSEHLAAMIDNVSSVDNLEFITESDALGHTVMDQRQGHESLFAVAGTVTPEEEGNSIIPCQIAAVEKWISPTCGSPFTDL
;
A
#
# COMPACT_ATOMS: atom_id res chain seq x y z
N MET A 1 9.36 11.22 12.01
CA MET A 1 9.57 9.81 11.69
C MET A 1 9.12 9.61 10.25
N ARG A 2 9.97 9.02 9.41
CA ARG A 2 9.63 8.69 8.02
C ARG A 2 9.09 7.28 8.03
N CYS A 3 7.81 7.10 7.77
CA CYS A 3 7.35 5.80 7.34
C CYS A 3 7.75 5.66 5.87
N HIS A 4 8.86 4.96 5.65
CA HIS A 4 9.27 4.56 4.31
C HIS A 4 8.46 3.34 3.88
N ILE A 5 8.09 3.32 2.61
CA ILE A 5 7.74 2.10 1.87
C ILE A 5 8.72 0.99 2.28
N LEU A 6 8.20 -0.16 2.70
CA LEU A 6 8.97 -1.29 3.21
C LEU A 6 9.75 -2.00 2.09
N ILE A 7 10.78 -1.35 1.56
CA ILE A 7 11.73 -1.92 0.60
C ILE A 7 13.13 -1.63 1.15
N GLU A 8 13.76 -2.64 1.75
CA GLU A 8 15.18 -2.57 2.12
C GLU A 8 16.02 -3.39 1.13
N THR A 9 16.97 -2.71 0.48
CA THR A 9 17.99 -3.38 -0.33
C THR A 9 19.12 -3.82 0.58
N ALA A 10 19.49 -5.11 0.52
CA ALA A 10 20.52 -5.70 1.36
C ALA A 10 21.73 -6.14 0.54
N GLU A 11 22.93 -5.77 0.98
CA GLU A 11 24.14 -6.43 0.50
C GLU A 11 24.14 -7.91 0.93
N PRO A 12 24.61 -8.86 0.08
CA PRO A 12 24.56 -10.29 0.37
C PRO A 12 25.17 -10.68 1.72
N LYS A 13 26.24 -9.99 2.13
CA LYS A 13 26.96 -10.23 3.39
C LYS A 13 26.17 -9.80 4.63
N ASN A 14 25.14 -8.98 4.48
CA ASN A 14 24.40 -8.38 5.59
C ASN A 14 22.90 -8.72 5.56
N ARG A 15 22.48 -9.66 4.70
CA ARG A 15 21.08 -10.07 4.49
C ARG A 15 20.35 -10.36 5.80
N GLN A 16 20.99 -11.06 6.74
CA GLN A 16 20.38 -11.40 8.02
C GLN A 16 20.09 -10.16 8.89
N LYS A 17 20.95 -9.14 8.82
CA LYS A 17 20.75 -7.88 9.56
C LYS A 17 19.61 -7.09 8.94
N THR A 18 19.55 -6.99 7.61
CA THR A 18 18.47 -6.32 6.89
C THR A 18 17.12 -6.98 7.15
N ILE A 19 17.03 -8.32 7.12
CA ILE A 19 15.79 -9.03 7.47
C ILE A 19 15.34 -8.70 8.91
N ARG A 20 16.28 -8.59 9.87
CA ARG A 20 15.94 -8.21 11.24
C ARG A 20 15.39 -6.80 11.35
N VAL A 21 15.99 -5.84 10.64
CA VAL A 21 15.50 -4.44 10.62
C VAL A 21 14.12 -4.40 9.98
N TYR A 22 13.93 -5.07 8.85
CA TYR A 22 12.63 -5.18 8.18
C TYR A 22 11.54 -5.73 9.09
N VAL A 23 11.80 -6.86 9.77
CA VAL A 23 10.85 -7.45 10.71
C VAL A 23 10.55 -6.52 11.89
N GLN A 24 11.53 -5.76 12.37
CA GLN A 24 11.32 -4.78 13.43
C GLN A 24 10.45 -3.61 12.95
N GLU A 25 10.69 -3.08 11.75
CA GLU A 25 9.88 -1.99 11.20
C GLU A 25 8.44 -2.43 10.90
N VAL A 26 8.23 -3.68 10.46
CA VAL A 26 6.88 -4.26 10.26
C VAL A 26 6.15 -4.44 11.59
N ARG A 27 6.85 -4.84 12.67
CA ARG A 27 6.22 -5.08 13.98
C ARG A 27 5.85 -3.80 14.72
N ARG A 28 6.59 -2.71 14.51
CA ARG A 28 6.33 -1.44 15.21
C ARG A 28 4.90 -0.90 15.02
N PRO A 29 4.33 -0.85 13.80
CA PRO A 29 2.93 -0.47 13.60
C PRO A 29 1.94 -1.38 14.33
N LYS A 30 2.25 -2.67 14.54
CA LYS A 30 1.41 -3.59 15.33
C LYS A 30 1.32 -3.17 16.79
N GLU A 31 2.42 -2.68 17.35
CA GLU A 31 2.55 -2.38 18.78
C GLU A 31 2.12 -0.95 19.11
N PHE A 32 2.41 0.00 18.22
CA PHE A 32 2.22 1.44 18.48
C PHE A 32 1.15 2.09 17.60
N GLY A 33 0.63 1.37 16.61
CA GLY A 33 -0.29 1.92 15.61
C GLY A 33 0.36 2.99 14.74
N VAL A 34 -0.47 3.67 13.94
CA VAL A 34 -0.06 4.84 13.15
C VAL A 34 -0.50 6.11 13.87
N THR A 35 0.38 7.11 13.93
CA THR A 35 0.03 8.38 14.57
C THR A 35 -0.93 9.19 13.70
N LYS A 36 -1.77 10.03 14.32
CA LYS A 36 -2.66 10.97 13.58
C LYS A 36 -1.91 11.83 12.57
N GLY A 37 -0.70 12.28 12.91
CA GLY A 37 0.13 13.09 12.02
C GLY A 37 0.73 12.30 10.84
N GLU A 38 1.00 11.01 10.99
CA GLU A 38 1.41 10.15 9.88
C GLU A 38 0.24 9.86 8.96
N LEU A 39 -0.91 9.46 9.52
CA LEU A 39 -2.12 9.19 8.74
C LEU A 39 -2.56 10.42 7.93
N ASN A 40 -2.56 11.61 8.54
CA ASN A 40 -2.94 12.83 7.83
C ASN A 40 -1.98 13.15 6.68
N ARG A 41 -0.65 12.97 6.88
CA ARG A 41 0.31 13.18 5.80
C ARG A 41 0.09 12.24 4.62
N TYR A 42 -0.19 10.96 4.90
CA TYR A 42 -0.51 10.01 3.83
C TYR A 42 -1.78 10.36 3.08
N LYS A 43 -2.81 10.78 3.80
CA LYS A 43 -4.05 11.24 3.17
C LYS A 43 -3.81 12.47 2.32
N ASP A 44 -3.08 13.45 2.83
CA ASP A 44 -2.78 14.69 2.11
C ASP A 44 -1.98 14.41 0.83
N ASP A 45 -0.98 13.52 0.90
CA ASP A 45 -0.18 13.13 -0.26
C ASP A 45 -1.03 12.36 -1.28
N LEU A 46 -1.86 11.40 -0.83
CA LEU A 46 -2.75 10.64 -1.70
C LEU A 46 -3.82 11.52 -2.38
N LEU A 47 -4.37 12.49 -1.65
CA LEU A 47 -5.35 13.43 -2.20
C LEU A 47 -4.72 14.34 -3.25
N LYS A 48 -3.50 14.86 -3.01
CA LYS A 48 -2.76 15.66 -4.00
C LYS A 48 -2.45 14.85 -5.26
N ASP A 49 -2.01 13.61 -5.12
CA ASP A 49 -1.72 12.75 -6.27
C ASP A 49 -3.00 12.50 -7.09
N SER A 50 -4.13 12.23 -6.42
CA SER A 50 -5.41 12.03 -7.13
C SER A 50 -5.94 13.31 -7.79
N GLU A 51 -5.74 14.49 -7.18
CA GLU A 51 -6.10 15.78 -7.77
C GLU A 51 -5.26 16.03 -9.05
N HIS A 52 -3.97 15.70 -9.00
CA HIS A 52 -3.09 15.80 -10.15
C HIS A 52 -3.55 14.87 -11.30
N LEU A 53 -3.91 13.62 -10.99
CA LEU A 53 -4.45 12.67 -11.98
C LEU A 53 -5.79 13.14 -12.55
N ALA A 54 -6.68 13.68 -11.73
CA ALA A 54 -7.95 14.24 -12.18
C ALA A 54 -7.76 15.44 -13.13
N ALA A 55 -6.76 16.29 -12.87
CA ALA A 55 -6.40 17.41 -13.75
C ALA A 55 -5.79 16.97 -15.10
N MET A 56 -5.31 15.73 -15.19
CA MET A 56 -4.68 15.17 -16.39
C MET A 56 -5.60 14.19 -17.16
N ILE A 57 -6.90 14.19 -16.88
CA ILE A 57 -7.87 13.25 -17.47
C ILE A 57 -7.82 13.21 -19.01
N ASP A 58 -7.65 14.36 -19.66
CA ASP A 58 -7.59 14.46 -21.13
C ASP A 58 -6.24 14.03 -21.73
N ASN A 59 -5.23 13.79 -20.88
CA ASN A 59 -3.86 13.45 -21.29
C ASN A 59 -3.52 11.97 -21.06
N VAL A 60 -4.46 11.16 -20.60
CA VAL A 60 -4.25 9.71 -20.42
C VAL A 60 -4.24 9.03 -21.78
N SER A 61 -3.23 8.20 -22.06
CA SER A 61 -3.14 7.52 -23.34
C SER A 61 -4.31 6.55 -23.54
N SER A 62 -4.78 6.41 -24.77
CA SER A 62 -5.90 5.51 -25.09
C SER A 62 -5.56 4.04 -24.84
N VAL A 63 -4.28 3.67 -24.91
CA VAL A 63 -3.80 2.31 -24.63
C VAL A 63 -3.89 2.03 -23.12
N ASP A 64 -3.39 2.95 -22.29
CA ASP A 64 -3.43 2.80 -20.82
C ASP A 64 -4.88 2.75 -20.31
N ASN A 65 -5.76 3.59 -20.88
CA ASN A 65 -7.19 3.56 -20.57
C ASN A 65 -7.83 2.21 -20.91
N LEU A 66 -7.49 1.64 -22.08
CA LEU A 66 -8.04 0.35 -22.49
C LEU A 66 -7.53 -0.79 -21.62
N GLU A 67 -6.25 -0.77 -21.24
CA GLU A 67 -5.66 -1.72 -20.30
C GLU A 67 -6.38 -1.67 -18.95
N PHE A 68 -6.57 -0.46 -18.41
CA PHE A 68 -7.28 -0.25 -17.14
C PHE A 68 -8.73 -0.77 -17.18
N ILE A 69 -9.46 -0.50 -18.27
CA ILE A 69 -10.83 -1.00 -18.44
C ILE A 69 -10.85 -2.52 -18.54
N THR A 70 -9.90 -3.11 -19.28
CA THR A 70 -9.83 -4.56 -19.49
C THR A 70 -9.49 -5.29 -18.20
N GLU A 71 -8.56 -4.74 -17.40
CA GLU A 71 -8.22 -5.29 -16.09
C GLU A 71 -9.41 -5.17 -15.12
N SER A 72 -10.08 -4.02 -15.12
CA SER A 72 -11.25 -3.78 -14.26
C SER A 72 -12.41 -4.73 -14.60
N ASP A 73 -12.69 -4.94 -15.89
CA ASP A 73 -13.73 -5.86 -16.38
C ASP A 73 -13.43 -7.32 -15.98
N ALA A 74 -12.16 -7.74 -16.12
CA ALA A 74 -11.72 -9.08 -15.73
C ALA A 74 -11.96 -9.39 -14.24
N LEU A 75 -11.93 -8.36 -13.38
CA LEU A 75 -12.19 -8.46 -11.94
C LEU A 75 -13.65 -8.13 -11.55
N GLY A 76 -14.50 -7.75 -12.51
CA GLY A 76 -15.88 -7.31 -12.25
C GLY A 76 -15.95 -5.98 -11.49
N HIS A 77 -14.91 -5.14 -11.59
CA HIS A 77 -14.85 -3.84 -10.94
C HIS A 77 -15.64 -2.80 -11.72
N THR A 78 -16.24 -1.85 -10.97
CA THR A 78 -16.85 -0.66 -11.59
C THR A 78 -15.75 0.31 -11.99
N VAL A 79 -15.66 0.60 -13.29
CA VAL A 79 -14.71 1.59 -13.83
C VAL A 79 -15.17 3.00 -13.46
N MET A 80 -14.26 3.79 -12.90
CA MET A 80 -14.42 5.21 -12.65
C MET A 80 -13.37 5.99 -13.43
N ASP A 81 -13.75 7.15 -13.97
CA ASP A 81 -12.76 8.08 -14.51
C ASP A 81 -11.94 8.74 -13.38
N GLN A 82 -10.83 9.41 -13.72
CA GLN A 82 -9.92 9.98 -12.71
C GLN A 82 -10.59 11.05 -11.82
N ARG A 83 -11.58 11.77 -12.34
CA ARG A 83 -12.32 12.78 -11.57
C ARG A 83 -13.31 12.11 -10.61
N GLN A 84 -14.06 11.11 -11.09
CA GLN A 84 -14.95 10.30 -10.25
C GLN A 84 -14.16 9.56 -9.15
N GLY A 85 -12.97 9.07 -9.49
CA GLY A 85 -12.04 8.45 -8.55
C GLY A 85 -11.58 9.44 -7.47
N HIS A 86 -11.19 10.66 -7.86
CA HIS A 86 -10.81 11.72 -6.91
C HIS A 86 -11.97 12.12 -5.98
N GLU A 87 -13.18 12.34 -6.51
CA GLU A 87 -14.36 12.68 -5.70
C GLU A 87 -14.72 11.57 -4.70
N SER A 88 -14.65 10.32 -5.16
CA SER A 88 -14.90 9.15 -4.30
C SER A 88 -13.84 9.01 -3.22
N LEU A 89 -12.57 9.20 -3.57
CA LEU A 89 -11.47 9.17 -2.62
C LEU A 89 -11.58 10.29 -1.58
N PHE A 90 -11.95 11.50 -2.00
CA PHE A 90 -12.16 12.63 -1.09
C PHE A 90 -13.25 12.32 -0.06
N ALA A 91 -14.35 11.69 -0.49
CA ALA A 91 -15.43 11.27 0.39
C ALA A 91 -14.99 10.21 1.41
N VAL A 92 -14.21 9.22 0.99
CA VAL A 92 -13.76 8.10 1.85
C VAL A 92 -12.57 8.47 2.73
N ALA A 93 -11.67 9.35 2.29
CA ALA A 93 -10.48 9.75 3.05
C ALA A 93 -10.86 10.36 4.41
N GLY A 94 -12.02 11.02 4.52
CA GLY A 94 -12.55 11.55 5.78
C GLY A 94 -13.00 10.48 6.77
N THR A 95 -13.36 9.27 6.32
CA THR A 95 -13.88 8.22 7.19
C THR A 95 -12.80 7.37 7.82
N VAL A 96 -11.60 7.30 7.22
CA VAL A 96 -10.49 6.46 7.73
C VAL A 96 -9.96 7.01 9.04
N THR A 97 -10.02 6.24 10.12
CA THR A 97 -9.49 6.66 11.42
C THR A 97 -8.17 5.94 11.77
N PRO A 98 -7.28 6.55 12.57
CA PRO A 98 -6.08 5.87 13.07
C PRO A 98 -6.41 4.63 13.90
N GLU A 99 -7.59 4.61 14.52
CA GLU A 99 -8.09 3.51 15.33
C GLU A 99 -8.47 2.31 14.46
N GLU A 100 -9.16 2.51 13.34
CA GLU A 100 -9.45 1.45 12.37
C GLU A 100 -8.19 0.87 11.74
N GLU A 101 -7.25 1.75 11.36
CA GLU A 101 -5.93 1.36 10.85
C GLU A 101 -5.17 0.50 11.87
N GLY A 102 -5.06 0.97 13.12
CA GLY A 102 -4.32 0.30 14.19
C GLY A 102 -4.96 -1.00 14.69
N ASN A 103 -6.29 -1.06 14.76
CA ASN A 103 -6.98 -2.17 15.41
C ASN A 103 -7.36 -3.32 14.47
N SER A 104 -7.50 -3.06 13.16
CA SER A 104 -8.03 -4.05 12.21
C SER A 104 -7.11 -4.27 11.00
N ILE A 105 -6.74 -3.19 10.32
CA ILE A 105 -6.04 -3.26 9.02
C ILE A 105 -4.58 -3.69 9.20
N ILE A 106 -3.84 -2.98 10.06
CA ILE A 106 -2.41 -3.24 10.31
C ILE A 106 -2.17 -4.66 10.87
N PRO A 107 -2.90 -5.14 11.89
CA PRO A 107 -2.72 -6.51 12.37
C PRO A 107 -2.98 -7.58 11.31
N CYS A 108 -3.98 -7.37 10.44
CA CYS A 108 -4.31 -8.29 9.35
C CYS A 108 -3.18 -8.35 8.30
N GLN A 109 -2.67 -7.20 7.88
CA GLN A 109 -1.56 -7.12 6.92
C GLN A 109 -0.27 -7.73 7.49
N ILE A 110 0.05 -7.46 8.76
CA ILE A 110 1.23 -8.02 9.41
C ILE A 110 1.10 -9.53 9.55
N ALA A 111 -0.08 -10.06 9.88
CA ALA A 111 -0.31 -11.50 9.92
C ALA A 111 -0.06 -12.16 8.55
N ALA A 112 -0.43 -11.50 7.44
CA ALA A 112 -0.14 -11.98 6.10
C ALA A 112 1.38 -12.00 5.81
N VAL A 113 2.11 -10.97 6.22
CA VAL A 113 3.58 -10.90 6.09
C VAL A 113 4.27 -11.96 6.96
N GLU A 114 3.85 -12.13 8.21
CA GLU A 114 4.39 -13.16 9.11
C GLU A 114 4.15 -14.58 8.56
N LYS A 115 3.00 -14.81 7.92
CA LYS A 115 2.72 -16.08 7.21
C LYS A 115 3.66 -16.29 6.02
N TRP A 116 3.97 -15.24 5.27
CA TRP A 116 4.88 -15.31 4.12
C TRP A 116 6.34 -15.56 4.54
N ILE A 117 6.75 -14.99 5.67
CA ILE A 117 8.10 -15.18 6.24
C ILE A 117 8.24 -16.52 6.98
N SER A 118 7.13 -17.16 7.38
CA SER A 118 7.16 -18.44 8.10
C SER A 118 7.78 -19.56 7.23
N PRO A 119 8.74 -20.33 7.77
CA PRO A 119 9.44 -21.40 7.04
C PRO A 119 8.54 -22.58 6.62
N THR A 120 7.25 -22.56 6.97
CA THR A 120 6.26 -23.57 6.58
C THR A 120 5.73 -23.41 5.15
N CYS A 121 6.01 -22.28 4.48
CA CYS A 121 5.79 -22.17 3.05
C CYS A 121 7.12 -22.53 2.36
N GLY A 122 7.22 -23.76 1.84
CA GLY A 122 8.37 -24.17 1.05
C GLY A 122 8.64 -23.13 -0.04
N SER A 123 9.80 -22.49 0.01
CA SER A 123 10.21 -21.58 -1.06
C SER A 123 10.38 -22.40 -2.33
N PRO A 124 9.78 -22.01 -3.48
CA PRO A 124 10.08 -22.64 -4.78
C PRO A 124 11.49 -22.30 -5.30
N PHE A 125 12.37 -21.78 -4.44
CA PHE A 125 13.65 -21.16 -4.80
C PHE A 125 14.87 -21.90 -4.21
N THR A 126 14.71 -23.16 -3.83
CA THR A 126 15.85 -24.03 -3.46
C THR A 126 16.37 -24.89 -4.59
N ASP A 127 15.74 -24.89 -5.77
CA ASP A 127 16.17 -25.67 -6.95
C ASP A 127 16.41 -24.82 -8.20
N LEU A 128 17.27 -23.81 -8.10
CA LEU A 128 17.98 -23.19 -9.24
C LEU A 128 19.43 -22.88 -8.86
#